data_AF-A0A0C3AZ71-F1
#
_entry.id   AF-A0A0C3AZ71-F1
#
_cell.length_a   1.000
_cell.length_b   1.000
_cell.length_c   1.000
_cell.angle_alpha   90.00
_cell.angle_beta   90.00
_cell.angle_gamma   90.00
#
_symmetry.space_group_name_H-M   'P 1'
#
loop_
_entity.id
_entity.type
_entity.pdbx_description
1 polymer ?
#
loop_
_entity_poly.entity_id
_entity_poly.type
_entity_poly.pdbx_seq_one_letter_code
_entity_poly.pdbx_strand_id
1 'polypeptide(L)'
;MRRQGNGLCLLSLGKLAVYWSSSFDTILDAGGSRGISQLKILAELKFRLVQEVRGDLLSRPHSIFDMIGGSGSGGFISILLGIFGLSVDETLEEFIILSIHVLDIPGISASARTERLKRYITDLMKKYEIDEEMRLLDPNPRSGRCKV
;
A
#
# COMPACT_ATOMS: atom_id res chain seq x y z
N MET A 1 13.69 -13.92 -13.38
CA MET A 1 14.05 -13.34 -14.68
C MET A 1 14.33 -11.85 -14.47
N ARG A 2 15.59 -11.42 -14.57
CA ARG A 2 15.98 -10.00 -14.42
C ARG A 2 15.32 -9.19 -15.53
N ARG A 3 14.55 -8.15 -15.19
CA ARG A 3 14.01 -7.19 -16.17
C ARG A 3 15.16 -6.34 -16.71
N GLN A 4 15.53 -6.59 -17.97
CA GLN A 4 16.31 -5.65 -18.78
C GLN A 4 15.36 -4.57 -19.27
N GLY A 5 15.41 -3.40 -18.63
CA GLY A 5 14.63 -2.22 -18.97
C GLY A 5 14.88 -1.18 -17.88
N ASN A 6 15.58 -0.10 -18.21
CA ASN A 6 16.10 0.90 -17.27
C ASN A 6 15.03 1.86 -16.70
N GLY A 7 13.82 1.37 -16.44
CA GLY A 7 12.71 2.17 -15.90
C GLY A 7 12.37 1.76 -14.47
N LEU A 8 12.20 2.75 -13.58
CA LEU A 8 11.74 2.55 -12.21
C LEU A 8 10.20 2.45 -12.22
N CYS A 9 9.61 1.44 -11.59
CA CYS A 9 8.15 1.29 -11.47
C CYS A 9 7.67 1.74 -10.09
N LEU A 10 6.86 2.80 -10.06
CA LEU A 10 6.40 3.45 -8.83
C LEU A 10 4.89 3.29 -8.64
N LEU A 11 4.45 3.04 -7.42
CA LEU A 11 3.05 3.16 -7.00
C LEU A 11 2.90 4.33 -6.02
N SER A 12 2.19 5.38 -6.42
CA SER A 12 1.94 6.57 -5.59
C SER A 12 0.49 6.62 -5.13
N LEU A 13 0.29 6.62 -3.82
CA LEU A 13 -1.02 6.65 -3.15
C LEU A 13 -1.19 7.98 -2.41
N GLY A 14 -1.73 8.98 -3.10
CA GLY A 14 -1.88 10.34 -2.59
C GLY A 14 -1.05 11.38 -3.34
N LYS A 15 -1.06 12.62 -2.85
CA LYS A 15 -0.50 13.78 -3.54
C LYS A 15 1.03 13.75 -3.52
N LEU A 16 1.66 13.76 -4.70
CA LEU A 16 3.09 14.01 -4.86
C LEU A 16 3.32 15.48 -5.23
N ALA A 17 4.30 16.13 -4.60
CA ALA A 17 4.95 17.29 -5.22
C ALA A 17 5.82 16.76 -6.37
N VAL A 18 5.35 16.90 -7.60
CA VAL A 18 5.95 16.29 -8.79
C VAL A 18 7.22 17.03 -9.24
N TYR A 19 8.30 16.28 -9.52
CA TYR A 19 9.29 16.62 -10.54
C TYR A 19 9.78 15.33 -11.25
N TRP A 20 9.20 15.04 -12.45
CA TRP A 20 9.67 14.13 -13.54
C TRP A 20 9.80 12.60 -13.22
N SER A 21 9.64 11.59 -14.09
CA SER A 21 9.39 11.41 -15.53
C SER A 21 8.87 9.98 -15.82
N SER A 22 7.90 9.84 -16.73
CA SER A 22 7.69 8.74 -17.70
C SER A 22 7.87 7.27 -17.25
N SER A 23 6.86 6.67 -16.59
CA SER A 23 6.25 5.36 -16.93
C SER A 23 5.22 4.94 -15.87
N PHE A 24 3.94 4.86 -16.26
CA PHE A 24 2.79 4.41 -15.46
C PHE A 24 2.67 5.00 -14.04
N ASP A 25 2.65 6.33 -13.92
CA ASP A 25 2.28 7.02 -12.68
C ASP A 25 0.75 6.94 -12.49
N THR A 26 0.26 5.89 -11.84
CA THR A 26 -1.15 5.80 -11.45
C THR A 26 -1.35 6.68 -10.21
N ILE A 27 -1.66 7.96 -10.42
CA ILE A 27 -1.96 8.91 -9.35
C ILE A 27 -3.38 8.68 -8.87
N LEU A 28 -3.52 8.13 -7.65
CA LEU A 28 -4.81 7.87 -7.03
C LEU A 28 -5.05 8.91 -5.93
N ASP A 29 -6.04 9.79 -6.15
CA ASP A 29 -6.35 10.92 -5.27
C ASP A 29 -7.60 10.64 -4.42
N ALA A 30 -7.42 10.54 -3.11
CA ALA A 30 -8.46 10.38 -2.09
C ALA A 30 -7.86 10.10 -0.68
N GLY A 31 -7.90 11.08 0.22
CA GLY A 31 -7.69 10.84 1.66
C GLY A 31 -8.95 10.27 2.34
N GLY A 32 -8.78 9.58 3.47
CA GLY A 32 -9.88 8.93 4.21
C GLY A 32 -10.33 7.62 3.58
N SER A 33 -11.58 7.21 3.81
CA SER A 33 -12.16 5.96 3.29
C SER A 33 -12.28 5.91 1.77
N ARG A 34 -12.17 7.06 1.08
CA ARG A 34 -12.12 7.12 -0.39
C ARG A 34 -10.91 6.35 -0.98
N GLY A 35 -9.91 6.01 -0.16
CA GLY A 35 -8.84 5.07 -0.51
C GLY A 35 -9.34 3.69 -0.98
N ILE A 36 -10.56 3.29 -0.59
CA ILE A 36 -11.21 2.06 -1.07
C ILE A 36 -11.37 2.10 -2.61
N SER A 37 -11.74 3.25 -3.18
CA SER A 37 -11.88 3.39 -4.64
C SER A 37 -10.55 3.16 -5.35
N GLN A 38 -9.46 3.71 -4.77
CA GLN A 38 -8.11 3.54 -5.29
C GLN A 38 -7.70 2.06 -5.32
N LEU A 39 -7.95 1.35 -4.22
CA LEU A 39 -7.65 -0.08 -4.13
C LEU A 39 -8.50 -0.91 -5.09
N LYS A 40 -9.77 -0.56 -5.31
CA LYS A 40 -10.61 -1.21 -6.32
C LYS A 40 -10.09 -1.02 -7.74
N ILE A 41 -9.64 0.19 -8.09
CA ILE A 41 -9.01 0.46 -9.39
C ILE A 41 -7.72 -0.36 -9.52
N LEU A 42 -6.88 -0.38 -8.49
CA LEU A 42 -5.64 -1.17 -8.49
C LEU A 42 -5.91 -2.67 -8.62
N ALA A 43 -6.96 -3.19 -7.98
CA ALA A 43 -7.37 -4.59 -8.08
C ALA A 43 -7.80 -4.96 -9.50
N GLU A 44 -8.60 -4.11 -10.14
CA GLU A 44 -9.03 -4.30 -11.54
C GLU A 44 -7.83 -4.23 -12.51
N LEU A 45 -6.91 -3.27 -12.31
CA LEU A 45 -5.69 -3.18 -13.11
C LEU A 45 -4.80 -4.42 -12.93
N LYS A 46 -4.63 -4.90 -11.70
CA LYS A 46 -3.93 -6.16 -11.42
C LYS A 46 -4.57 -7.31 -12.18
N PHE A 47 -5.88 -7.47 -12.11
CA PHE A 47 -6.59 -8.54 -12.82
C PHE A 47 -6.33 -8.50 -14.32
N ARG A 48 -6.41 -7.32 -14.94
CA ARG A 48 -6.15 -7.14 -16.38
C ARG A 48 -4.70 -7.43 -16.76
N LEU A 49 -3.73 -7.00 -15.97
CA LEU A 49 -2.30 -7.24 -16.19
C LEU A 49 -1.94 -8.74 -16.04
N VAL A 50 -2.56 -9.45 -15.09
CA VAL A 50 -2.38 -10.90 -14.89
C VAL A 50 -2.87 -11.70 -16.09
N GLN A 51 -3.97 -11.28 -16.71
CA GLN A 51 -4.52 -11.97 -17.88
C GLN A 51 -3.60 -11.82 -19.12
N GLU A 52 -2.92 -10.67 -19.25
CA GLU A 52 -1.97 -10.43 -20.35
C GLU A 52 -0.61 -11.09 -20.14
N VAL A 53 -0.13 -11.15 -18.89
CA VAL A 53 1.17 -11.72 -18.53
C VAL A 53 0.95 -13.05 -17.80
N ARG A 54 0.94 -14.16 -18.54
CA ARG A 54 0.80 -15.54 -18.01
C ARG A 54 1.88 -15.88 -16.96
N GLY A 55 1.66 -15.49 -15.71
CA GLY A 55 2.59 -15.78 -14.63
C GLY A 55 2.04 -15.45 -13.25
N ASP A 56 2.20 -16.41 -12.34
CA ASP A 56 1.87 -16.35 -10.89
C ASP A 56 2.63 -15.25 -10.11
N LEU A 57 3.49 -14.51 -10.79
CA LEU A 57 4.39 -13.47 -10.26
C LEU A 57 3.67 -12.16 -9.88
N LEU A 58 2.39 -12.02 -10.23
CA LEU A 58 1.59 -10.80 -10.07
C LEU A 58 0.72 -10.79 -8.81
N SER A 59 0.87 -11.78 -7.92
CA SER A 59 0.01 -11.92 -6.74
C SER A 59 0.20 -10.80 -5.71
N ARG A 60 1.42 -10.26 -5.57
CA ARG A 60 1.77 -9.28 -4.53
C ARG A 60 2.37 -8.00 -5.12
N PRO A 61 1.84 -6.81 -4.79
CA PRO A 61 2.30 -5.54 -5.36
C PRO A 61 3.79 -5.25 -5.16
N HIS A 62 4.37 -5.69 -4.04
CA HIS A 62 5.81 -5.55 -3.76
C HIS A 62 6.73 -6.36 -4.71
N SER A 63 6.19 -7.25 -5.56
CA SER A 63 6.96 -7.92 -6.63
C SER A 63 6.92 -7.15 -7.95
N ILE A 64 6.02 -6.17 -8.08
CA ILE A 64 5.74 -5.44 -9.31
C ILE A 64 6.41 -4.07 -9.29
N PHE A 65 6.29 -3.37 -8.16
CA PHE A 65 6.79 -2.00 -7.99
C PHE A 65 8.15 -2.00 -7.30
N ASP A 66 9.05 -1.13 -7.77
CA ASP A 66 10.34 -0.88 -7.12
C ASP A 66 10.16 -0.02 -5.86
N MET A 67 9.12 0.82 -5.83
CA MET A 67 8.76 1.64 -4.67
C MET A 67 7.26 1.94 -4.61
N ILE A 68 6.69 1.90 -3.40
CA ILE A 68 5.30 2.20 -3.08
C ILE A 68 5.27 3.31 -2.03
N GLY A 69 4.82 4.51 -2.39
CA GLY A 69 4.76 5.66 -1.48
C GLY A 69 3.35 6.21 -1.33
N GLY A 70 3.08 6.91 -0.23
CA GLY A 70 1.78 7.55 -0.04
C GLY A 70 1.68 8.47 1.16
N SER A 71 0.63 9.30 1.20
CA SER A 71 0.35 10.20 2.32
C SER A 71 -1.08 10.05 2.85
N GLY A 72 -1.29 10.38 4.13
CA GLY A 72 -2.57 10.16 4.80
C GLY A 72 -2.97 8.67 4.77
N SER A 73 -4.18 8.38 4.30
CA SER A 73 -4.66 7.01 4.11
C SER A 73 -3.81 6.21 3.11
N GLY A 74 -3.27 6.88 2.08
CA GLY A 74 -2.40 6.24 1.10
C GLY A 74 -1.10 5.74 1.70
N GLY A 75 -0.53 6.44 2.69
CA GLY A 75 0.65 5.97 3.41
C GLY A 75 0.39 4.71 4.22
N PHE A 76 -0.81 4.60 4.82
CA PHE A 76 -1.21 3.36 5.49
C PHE A 76 -1.38 2.20 4.50
N ILE A 77 -1.98 2.46 3.33
CA ILE A 77 -2.09 1.46 2.26
C ILE A 77 -0.70 1.03 1.77
N SER A 78 0.25 1.96 1.61
CA SER A 78 1.64 1.63 1.24
C SER A 78 2.29 0.67 2.26
N ILE A 79 2.06 0.88 3.55
CA ILE A 79 2.53 -0.01 4.61
C ILE A 79 1.91 -1.41 4.48
N LEU A 80 0.59 -1.51 4.23
CA LEU A 80 -0.07 -2.81 4.06
C LEU A 80 0.48 -3.58 2.83
N LEU A 81 0.65 -2.90 1.69
CA LEU A 81 1.12 -3.55 0.46
C LEU A 81 2.60 -3.94 0.53
N GLY A 82 3.44 -3.12 1.16
CA GLY A 82 4.90 -3.27 1.11
C GLY A 82 5.54 -3.85 2.37
N ILE A 83 5.10 -3.42 3.56
CA ILE A 83 5.67 -3.90 4.84
C ILE A 83 4.97 -5.18 5.29
N PHE A 84 3.64 -5.17 5.34
CA PHE A 84 2.87 -6.39 5.62
C PHE A 84 2.88 -7.35 4.42
N GLY A 85 3.27 -6.85 3.24
CA GLY A 85 3.38 -7.65 2.03
C GLY A 85 2.03 -8.18 1.53
N LEU A 86 0.92 -7.56 1.93
CA LEU A 86 -0.42 -8.03 1.58
C LEU A 86 -0.67 -7.90 0.06
N SER A 87 -1.47 -8.81 -0.46
CA SER A 87 -2.04 -8.65 -1.79
C SER A 87 -2.98 -7.44 -1.85
N VAL A 88 -3.30 -6.98 -3.06
CA VAL A 88 -4.26 -5.86 -3.25
C VAL A 88 -5.63 -6.20 -2.64
N ASP A 89 -6.05 -7.46 -2.74
CA ASP A 89 -7.34 -7.95 -2.27
C ASP A 89 -7.39 -7.98 -0.73
N GLU A 90 -6.37 -8.56 -0.09
CA GLU A 90 -6.22 -8.52 1.38
C GLU A 90 -6.11 -7.08 1.90
N THR A 91 -5.38 -6.22 1.20
CA THR A 91 -5.26 -4.79 1.56
C THR A 91 -6.61 -4.08 1.46
N LEU A 92 -7.41 -4.39 0.44
CA LEU A 92 -8.76 -3.84 0.29
C LEU A 92 -9.66 -4.23 1.47
N GLU A 93 -9.65 -5.49 1.87
CA GLU A 93 -10.41 -5.98 3.01
C GLU A 93 -10.01 -5.26 4.31
N GLU A 94 -8.72 -5.22 4.63
CA GLU A 94 -8.21 -4.52 5.81
C GLU A 94 -8.52 -3.02 5.78
N PHE A 95 -8.40 -2.38 4.62
CA PHE A 95 -8.67 -0.96 4.51
C PHE A 95 -10.17 -0.62 4.64
N ILE A 96 -11.07 -1.52 4.23
CA ILE A 96 -12.51 -1.39 4.48
C ILE A 96 -12.80 -1.46 5.98
N ILE A 97 -12.21 -2.43 6.69
CA ILE A 97 -12.38 -2.59 8.14
C ILE A 97 -11.85 -1.34 8.86
N LEU A 98 -10.64 -0.87 8.54
CA LEU A 98 -10.10 0.38 9.08
C LEU A 98 -11.04 1.56 8.82
N SER A 99 -11.59 1.67 7.60
CA SER A 99 -12.46 2.78 7.24
C SER A 99 -13.69 2.85 8.15
N ILE A 100 -14.32 1.71 8.40
CA ILE A 100 -15.52 1.59 9.25
C ILE A 100 -15.18 1.85 10.72
N HIS A 101 -14.09 1.27 11.22
CA HIS A 101 -13.78 1.23 12.66
C HIS A 101 -12.86 2.35 13.14
N VAL A 102 -12.29 3.14 12.24
CA VAL A 102 -11.34 4.21 12.59
C VAL A 102 -11.64 5.51 11.86
N LEU A 103 -11.74 5.49 10.53
CA LEU A 103 -11.79 6.72 9.72
C LEU A 103 -13.16 7.39 9.76
N ASP A 104 -14.23 6.63 9.51
CA ASP A 104 -15.58 7.16 9.26
C ASP A 104 -16.46 7.18 10.51
N ILE A 105 -15.86 7.08 11.70
CA ILE A 105 -16.62 7.18 12.95
C ILE A 105 -16.99 8.66 13.21
N PRO A 106 -18.30 8.98 13.30
CA PRO A 106 -18.75 10.34 13.56
C PRO A 106 -18.50 10.76 15.00
N GLY A 107 -18.21 12.04 15.21
CA GLY A 107 -18.23 12.67 16.54
C GLY A 107 -17.08 12.29 17.48
N ILE A 108 -16.06 11.57 17.03
CA ILE A 108 -14.90 11.22 17.87
C ILE A 108 -13.79 12.27 17.79
N SER A 109 -13.12 12.48 18.93
CA SER A 109 -11.95 13.36 18.98
C SER A 109 -10.77 12.80 18.19
N ALA A 110 -9.85 13.69 17.78
CA ALA A 110 -8.63 13.27 17.11
C ALA A 110 -7.80 12.30 17.98
N SER A 111 -7.70 12.55 19.29
CA SER A 111 -6.99 11.66 20.22
C SER A 111 -7.61 10.27 20.30
N ALA A 112 -8.94 10.19 20.38
CA ALA A 112 -9.66 8.92 20.40
C ALA A 112 -9.48 8.15 19.08
N ARG A 113 -9.47 8.85 17.93
CA ARG A 113 -9.18 8.23 16.63
C ARG A 113 -7.76 7.70 16.55
N THR A 114 -6.77 8.47 17.00
CA THR A 114 -5.36 8.02 17.04
C THR A 114 -5.20 6.78 17.92
N GLU A 115 -5.85 6.76 19.07
CA GLU A 115 -5.79 5.62 19.97
C GLU A 115 -6.43 4.35 19.36
N ARG A 116 -7.56 4.50 18.66
CA ARG A 116 -8.14 3.40 17.89
C ARG A 116 -7.24 2.93 16.75
N LEU A 117 -6.64 3.85 16.02
CA LEU A 117 -5.69 3.52 14.96
C LEU A 117 -4.50 2.74 15.50
N LYS A 118 -3.93 3.15 16.64
CA LYS A 118 -2.82 2.43 17.28
C LYS A 118 -3.21 0.99 17.61
N ARG A 119 -4.36 0.78 18.26
CA ARG A 119 -4.85 -0.57 18.58
C ARG A 119 -5.07 -1.41 17.32
N TYR A 120 -5.69 -0.82 16.30
CA TYR A 120 -5.90 -1.48 15.01
C TYR A 120 -4.58 -1.97 14.39
N ILE A 121 -3.54 -1.12 14.41
CA ILE A 121 -2.22 -1.47 13.92
C ILE A 121 -1.59 -2.58 14.77
N THR A 122 -1.65 -2.50 16.10
CA THR A 122 -1.14 -3.55 16.98
C THR A 122 -1.83 -4.89 16.73
N ASP A 123 -3.15 -4.89 16.54
CA ASP A 123 -3.92 -6.11 16.25
C ASP A 123 -3.57 -6.67 14.87
N LEU A 124 -3.36 -5.80 13.88
CA LEU A 124 -2.84 -6.18 12.57
C LEU A 124 -1.44 -6.83 12.66
N MET A 125 -0.52 -6.23 13.41
CA MET A 125 0.83 -6.76 13.58
C MET A 125 0.80 -8.15 14.19
N LYS A 126 -0.05 -8.36 15.20
CA LYS A 126 -0.29 -9.70 15.76
C LYS A 126 -0.91 -10.67 14.75
N LYS A 127 -1.93 -10.22 14.01
CA LYS A 127 -2.63 -11.04 13.01
C LYS A 127 -1.69 -11.56 11.92
N TYR A 128 -0.75 -10.73 11.48
CA TYR A 128 0.19 -11.06 10.41
C TYR A 128 1.59 -11.44 10.91
N GLU A 129 1.73 -11.70 12.22
CA GLU A 129 2.97 -12.15 12.87
C GLU A 129 4.18 -11.24 12.58
N ILE A 130 3.95 -9.92 12.57
CA ILE A 130 5.00 -8.91 12.38
C ILE A 130 5.57 -8.51 13.73
N ASP A 131 6.90 -8.55 13.83
CA ASP A 131 7.64 -8.09 15.00
C ASP A 131 7.46 -6.58 15.20
N GLU A 132 7.10 -6.17 16.42
CA GLU A 132 6.95 -4.76 16.80
C GLU A 132 8.27 -3.98 16.73
N GLU A 133 9.40 -4.66 16.89
CA GLU A 133 10.73 -4.07 16.79
C GLU A 133 11.25 -4.05 15.34
N MET A 134 10.45 -4.52 14.38
CA MET A 134 10.81 -4.48 12.97
C MET A 134 10.99 -3.04 12.51
N ARG A 135 12.21 -2.73 12.05
CA ARG A 135 12.50 -1.41 11.46
C ARG A 135 11.79 -1.29 10.12
N LEU A 136 11.02 -0.21 9.96
CA LEU A 136 10.38 0.16 8.69
C LEU A 136 11.41 0.41 7.57
N LEU A 137 12.62 0.84 7.93
CA LEU A 137 13.71 1.08 6.98
C LEU A 137 14.67 -0.11 6.96
N ASP A 138 14.82 -0.74 5.80
CA ASP A 138 15.93 -1.66 5.52
C ASP A 138 17.22 -0.84 5.42
N PRO A 139 18.21 -1.02 6.31
CA PRO A 139 19.48 -0.32 6.23
C PRO A 139 20.32 -0.74 5.01
N ASN A 140 19.93 -1.82 4.30
CA ASN A 140 20.62 -2.31 3.13
C ASN A 140 19.93 -1.85 1.82
N PRO A 141 20.41 -0.77 1.18
CA PRO A 141 19.80 -0.23 -0.05
C PRO A 141 19.91 -1.16 -1.27
N ARG A 142 20.61 -2.30 -1.15
CA ARG A 142 20.86 -3.26 -2.23
C ARG A 142 19.99 -4.52 -2.15
N SER A 143 19.02 -4.60 -1.23
CA SER A 143 18.24 -5.83 -1.02
C SER A 143 17.33 -6.23 -2.19
N GLY A 144 17.19 -5.39 -3.23
CA GLY A 144 16.37 -5.69 -4.40
C GLY A 144 14.88 -5.85 -4.09
N ARG A 145 14.46 -5.50 -2.87
CA ARG A 145 13.07 -5.48 -2.43
C ARG A 145 12.43 -4.14 -2.74
N CYS A 146 11.11 -4.16 -2.95
CA CYS A 146 10.28 -2.96 -3.07
C CYS A 146 10.47 -2.06 -1.86
N LYS A 147 10.64 -0.75 -2.09
CA LYS A 147 10.79 0.27 -1.05
C LYS A 147 9.44 0.88 -0.68
N VAL A 148 9.22 1.15 0.60
CA VAL A 148 8.02 1.85 1.10
C VAL A 148 8.41 3.21 1.65
#